data_AF-A0A2W6AVA4-F1
#
_entry.id   AF-A0A2W6AVA4-F1
#
_cell.length_a   1.000
_cell.length_b   1.000
_cell.length_c   1.000
_cell.angle_alpha   90.00
_cell.angle_beta   90.00
_cell.angle_gamma   90.00
#
_symmetry.space_group_name_H-M   'P 1'
#
loop_
_entity.id
_entity.type
_entity.pdbx_description
1 polymer ?
#
loop_
_entity_poly.entity_id
_entity_poly.type
_entity_poly.pdbx_seq_one_letter_code
_entity_poly.pdbx_strand_id
1 'polypeptide(L)'
;MLIECDRCAMRDIACDDCVVSVLLATPAVRAADGSPAVPAAAPDFDDAEQVALVALADGGLVPPLRLLPITAREATWTQRRRSPDELAG
;
A
#
# COMPACT_ATOMS: atom_id res chain seq x y z
N MET A 1 6.37 -4.40 -15.26
CA MET A 1 7.67 -4.12 -14.62
C MET A 1 7.82 -5.09 -13.45
N LEU A 2 8.96 -5.76 -13.30
CA LEU A 2 9.23 -6.73 -12.23
C LEU A 2 10.44 -6.25 -11.43
N ILE A 3 10.33 -6.22 -10.10
CA ILE A 3 11.41 -5.82 -9.19
C ILE A 3 11.83 -7.05 -8.37
N GLU A 4 13.12 -7.41 -8.42
CA GLU A 4 13.70 -8.50 -7.63
C GLU A 4 14.03 -8.01 -6.22
N CYS A 5 13.04 -7.99 -5.35
CA CYS A 5 13.21 -7.44 -4.00
C CYS A 5 14.27 -8.18 -3.17
N ASP A 6 14.51 -9.48 -3.40
CA ASP A 6 15.48 -10.28 -2.62
C ASP A 6 16.95 -9.99 -2.95
N ARG A 7 17.23 -9.31 -4.07
CA ARG A 7 18.59 -8.87 -4.45
C ARG A 7 18.75 -7.34 -4.41
N CYS A 8 17.75 -6.62 -3.92
CA CYS A 8 17.77 -5.18 -3.89
C CYS A 8 18.76 -4.69 -2.82
N ALA A 9 19.81 -3.97 -3.23
CA ALA A 9 20.81 -3.43 -2.31
C ALA A 9 20.22 -2.50 -1.25
N MET A 10 19.08 -1.85 -1.53
CA MET A 10 18.40 -0.96 -0.60
C MET A 10 17.51 -1.70 0.42
N ARG A 11 17.25 -3.01 0.26
CA ARG A 11 16.29 -3.77 1.08
C ARG A 11 16.58 -3.62 2.57
N ASP A 12 17.83 -3.79 2.97
CA ASP A 12 18.24 -3.75 4.38
C ASP A 12 18.85 -2.40 4.79
N ILE A 13 18.88 -1.42 3.88
CA ILE A 13 19.46 -0.10 4.11
C ILE A 13 18.36 0.93 4.38
N ALA A 14 17.39 1.04 3.46
CA ALA A 14 16.34 2.06 3.52
C ALA A 14 15.16 1.72 2.60
N CYS A 15 14.70 0.46 2.59
CA CYS A 15 13.62 0.03 1.69
C CYS A 15 12.34 0.86 1.88
N ASP A 16 12.01 1.21 3.13
CA ASP A 16 10.82 2.01 3.46
C ASP A 16 10.88 3.45 2.95
N ASP A 17 12.08 3.99 2.72
CA ASP A 17 12.32 5.35 2.19
C ASP A 17 12.71 5.33 0.70
N CYS A 18 12.69 4.15 0.06
CA CYS A 18 12.99 4.01 -1.36
C CYS A 18 11.79 4.45 -2.22
N VAL A 19 12.05 5.00 -3.41
CA VAL A 19 11.03 5.34 -4.41
C VAL A 19 10.10 4.16 -4.74
N VAL A 20 10.59 2.92 -4.61
CA VAL A 20 9.79 1.71 -4.83
C VAL A 20 8.60 1.63 -3.85
N SER A 21 8.78 2.05 -2.60
CA SER A 21 7.71 2.08 -1.59
C SER A 21 6.64 3.12 -1.94
N VAL A 22 7.03 4.27 -2.49
CA VAL A 22 6.10 5.29 -3.00
C VAL A 22 5.29 4.79 -4.19
N LEU A 23 5.91 4.00 -5.07
CA LEU A 23 5.25 3.45 -6.25
C LEU A 23 4.32 2.26 -5.94
N LEU A 24 4.58 1.53 -4.85
CA LEU A 24 3.91 0.27 -4.53
C LEU A 24 2.93 0.34 -3.35
N ALA A 25 3.07 1.29 -2.43
CA ALA A 25 2.28 1.36 -1.21
C ALA A 25 1.36 2.59 -1.16
N THR A 26 0.18 2.40 -0.58
CA THR A 26 -0.49 3.44 0.22
C THR A 26 0.47 3.83 1.35
N PRO A 27 0.67 5.13 1.67
CA PRO A 27 1.68 5.56 2.63
C PRO A 27 1.52 4.82 3.97
N ALA A 28 2.43 3.90 4.24
CA ALA A 28 2.49 3.20 5.51
C ALA A 28 3.19 4.14 6.50
N VAL A 29 2.47 4.57 7.54
CA VAL A 29 3.05 5.39 8.59
C VAL A 29 3.93 4.48 9.44
N ARG A 30 5.24 4.78 9.53
CA ARG A 30 6.16 4.02 10.39
C ARG A 30 5.63 4.02 11.82
N ALA A 31 5.62 2.86 12.46
CA ALA A 31 5.34 2.79 13.88
C ALA A 31 6.44 3.53 14.66
N ALA A 32 6.05 4.30 15.67
CA ALA A 32 6.98 5.13 16.46
C ALA A 32 8.05 4.31 17.20
N ASP A 33 7.82 3.01 17.39
CA ASP A 33 8.70 2.05 18.05
C ASP A 33 9.68 1.34 17.09
N GLY A 34 9.67 1.68 15.80
CA GLY A 34 10.52 1.06 14.79
C GLY A 34 10.05 -0.29 14.27
N SER A 35 8.86 -0.75 14.69
CA SER A 35 8.19 -1.94 14.16
C SER A 35 7.79 -1.74 12.69
N PRO A 36 7.63 -2.82 11.88
CA PRO A 36 7.21 -2.71 10.49
C PRO A 36 5.96 -1.86 10.34
N ALA A 37 5.98 -0.93 9.37
CA ALA A 37 4.84 -0.07 9.10
C ALA A 37 3.65 -0.94 8.69
N VAL A 38 2.58 -0.93 9.49
CA VAL A 38 1.30 -1.49 9.08
C VAL A 38 0.72 -0.57 8.01
N PRO A 39 0.02 -1.12 6.98
CA PRO A 39 -0.74 -0.28 6.07
C PRO A 39 -1.64 0.60 6.94
N ALA A 40 -1.52 1.92 6.80
CA ALA A 40 -2.47 2.81 7.43
C ALA A 40 -3.85 2.34 6.96
N ALA A 41 -4.72 1.99 7.91
CA ALA A 41 -6.12 1.73 7.58
C ALA A 41 -6.59 2.92 6.72
N ALA A 42 -7.42 2.64 5.72
CA ALA A 42 -8.04 3.73 4.98
C ALA A 42 -8.66 4.67 6.03
N PRO A 43 -8.38 5.98 5.97
CA PRO A 43 -8.97 6.92 6.91
C PRO A 43 -10.49 6.76 6.84
N ASP A 44 -11.11 6.56 8.00
CA ASP A 44 -12.56 6.58 8.11
C ASP A 44 -12.97 8.05 8.12
N PHE A 45 -13.78 8.45 7.14
CA PHE A 45 -14.26 9.82 7.02
C PHE A 45 -15.73 9.85 7.38
N ASP A 46 -16.07 10.63 8.39
CA ASP A 46 -17.46 10.88 8.72
C ASP A 46 -18.18 11.70 7.63
N ASP A 47 -19.51 11.83 7.74
CA ASP A 47 -20.31 12.52 6.73
C ASP A 47 -19.87 13.98 6.53
N ALA A 48 -19.45 14.67 7.61
CA ALA A 48 -19.03 16.07 7.53
C ALA A 48 -17.67 16.19 6.84
N GLU A 49 -16.74 15.29 7.15
CA GLU A 49 -15.44 15.21 6.50
C GLU A 49 -15.57 14.86 5.02
N GLN A 50 -16.46 13.94 4.66
CA GLN A 50 -16.75 13.61 3.26
C GLN A 50 -17.27 14.83 2.49
N VAL A 51 -18.20 15.60 3.08
CA VAL A 51 -18.71 16.84 2.48
C VAL A 51 -17.58 17.86 2.29
N ALA A 52 -16.71 18.01 3.28
CA ALA A 52 -15.56 18.91 3.17
C ALA A 52 -14.62 18.48 2.04
N LEU A 53 -14.31 17.19 1.92
CA LEU A 53 -13.46 16.65 0.86
C LEU A 53 -14.07 16.83 -0.53
N VAL A 54 -15.40 16.70 -0.66
CA VAL A 54 -16.11 17.02 -1.92
C VAL A 54 -15.95 18.50 -2.26
N ALA A 55 -16.17 19.41 -1.32
CA ALA A 55 -16.00 20.85 -1.56
C ALA A 55 -14.56 21.21 -1.97
N LEU A 56 -13.57 20.59 -1.34
CA LEU A 56 -12.16 20.75 -1.71
C LEU A 56 -11.87 20.21 -3.12
N ALA A 57 -12.49 19.09 -3.51
CA ALA A 57 -12.33 18.50 -4.83
C ALA A 57 -12.99 19.35 -5.92
N ASP A 58 -14.18 19.88 -5.66
CA ASP A 58 -14.87 20.82 -6.56
C ASP A 58 -14.06 22.11 -6.76
N GLY A 59 -13.36 22.55 -5.72
CA GLY A 59 -12.40 23.66 -5.77
C GLY A 59 -11.04 23.31 -6.40
N GLY A 60 -10.79 22.04 -6.76
CA GLY A 60 -9.54 21.58 -7.36
C GLY A 60 -8.34 21.49 -6.40
N LEU A 61 -8.57 21.55 -5.09
CA LEU A 61 -7.51 21.48 -4.07
C LEU A 61 -7.07 20.06 -3.76
N VAL A 62 -7.95 19.07 -3.99
CA VAL A 62 -7.67 17.65 -3.82
C VAL A 62 -8.27 16.83 -4.98
N PRO A 63 -7.75 15.63 -5.27
CA PRO A 63 -8.43 14.71 -6.18
C PRO A 63 -9.81 14.29 -5.65
N PRO A 64 -10.80 14.01 -6.52
CA PRO A 64 -12.11 13.51 -6.09
C PRO A 64 -12.00 12.19 -5.32
N LEU A 65 -12.83 12.03 -4.28
CA LEU A 65 -12.95 10.79 -3.50
C LEU A 65 -13.36 9.62 -4.42
N ARG A 66 -12.50 8.61 -4.51
CA ARG A 66 -12.74 7.35 -5.24
C ARG A 66 -12.82 6.20 -4.24
N LEU A 67 -13.79 6.24 -3.34
CA LEU A 67 -14.04 5.18 -2.37
C LEU A 67 -14.54 3.94 -3.10
N LEU A 68 -13.65 2.97 -3.32
CA LEU A 68 -14.04 1.66 -3.81
C LEU A 68 -14.27 0.73 -2.61
N PRO A 69 -15.43 0.04 -2.53
CA PRO A 69 -15.63 -0.96 -1.50
C PRO A 69 -14.56 -2.04 -1.65
N ILE A 70 -13.76 -2.24 -0.61
CA ILE A 70 -12.81 -3.35 -0.55
C ILE A 70 -13.64 -4.61 -0.27
N THR A 71 -14.15 -5.25 -1.32
CA THR A 71 -14.56 -6.63 -1.23
C THR A 71 -13.31 -7.46 -1.01
N ALA A 72 -13.33 -8.40 -0.07
CA ALA A 72 -12.15 -9.16 0.37
C ALA A 72 -11.34 -9.67 -0.85
N ARG A 73 -10.16 -9.09 -1.04
CA ARG A 73 -9.29 -9.36 -2.20
C ARG A 73 -8.84 -10.81 -2.13
N GLU A 74 -9.37 -11.65 -3.01
CA GLU A 74 -9.05 -13.08 -3.09
C GLU A 74 -7.53 -13.30 -3.24
N ALA A 75 -7.03 -14.22 -2.41
CA ALA A 75 -5.63 -14.54 -2.15
C ALA A 75 -4.93 -15.27 -3.33
N THR A 76 -4.79 -14.60 -4.47
CA THR A 76 -4.13 -15.18 -5.67
C THR A 76 -2.61 -14.95 -5.73
N TRP A 77 -2.02 -14.26 -4.74
CA TRP A 77 -0.59 -13.92 -4.73
C TRP A 77 0.32 -14.99 -4.13
N THR A 78 -0.17 -15.86 -3.25
CA THR A 78 0.61 -16.96 -2.64
C THR A 78 0.99 -18.04 -3.64
N GLN A 79 0.23 -18.20 -4.73
CA GLN A 79 0.45 -19.28 -5.69
C GLN A 79 1.62 -19.02 -6.67
N ARG A 80 2.03 -17.75 -6.86
CA ARG A 80 3.15 -17.38 -7.75
C ARG A 80 4.52 -17.43 -7.08
N ARG A 81 4.60 -17.59 -5.75
CA ARG A 81 5.86 -17.61 -4.99
C ARG A 81 6.43 -19.01 -4.73
N ARG A 82 5.69 -20.08 -5.04
CA ARG A 82 6.22 -21.44 -4.87
C ARG A 82 7.00 -21.83 -6.12
N SER A 83 8.29 -22.15 -5.96
CA SER A 83 9.10 -22.66 -7.07
C SER A 83 8.61 -24.06 -7.48
N PRO A 84 8.78 -24.49 -8.74
CA PRO A 84 8.47 -25.87 -9.13
C PRO A 84 9.21 -26.93 -8.30
N ASP A 85 10.39 -26.60 -7.76
CA ASP A 85 11.23 -27.50 -6.95
C ASP A 85 10.63 -27.87 -5.58
N GLU A 86 9.72 -27.07 -5.01
CA GLU A 86 9.07 -27.35 -3.72
C GLU A 86 7.83 -28.27 -3.81
N LEU A 87 7.41 -28.66 -5.02
CA LEU A 87 6.23 -29.52 -5.24
C LEU A 87 6.60 -30.97 -5.62
N ALA A 88 7.89 -31.27 -5.79
CA ALA A 88 8.40 -32.58 -6.21
C ALA A 88 9.08 -33.37 -5.07
N GLY A 89 8.91 -32.96 -3.81
CA GLY A 89 9.44 -33.62 -2.62
C GLY A 89 8.36 -34.19 -1.73
#